data_AF-A0A161QQG9-F1
#
_entry.id   AF-A0A161QQG9-F1
#
_cell.length_a   1.000
_cell.length_b   1.000
_cell.length_c   1.000
_cell.angle_alpha   90.00
_cell.angle_beta   90.00
_cell.angle_gamma   90.00
#
_symmetry.space_group_name_H-M   'P 1'
#
loop_
_entity.id
_entity.type
_entity.pdbx_description
1 polymer ?
#
loop_
_entity_poly.entity_id
_entity_poly.type
_entity_poly.pdbx_seq_one_letter_code
_entity_poly.pdbx_strand_id
1 'polypeptide(L)'
;MKYFTRDWYKEMQVSGFLIFSETIEEWEEILRESEKAGMDYKQSLREDVEEKKEELLKFLPKSLHPYIYNNTINSEYPSEKLK
;
A
#
# COMPACT_ATOMS: atom_id res chain seq x y z
N MET A 1 26.22 3.90 -14.78
CA MET A 1 24.74 3.99 -14.69
C MET A 1 24.35 5.47 -14.56
N LYS A 2 23.77 6.09 -15.59
CA LYS A 2 23.47 7.54 -15.62
C LYS A 2 22.03 7.91 -15.26
N TYR A 3 21.20 6.96 -14.80
CA TYR A 3 19.74 7.14 -14.72
C TYR A 3 19.10 6.85 -13.36
N PHE A 4 19.86 6.44 -12.35
CA PHE A 4 19.31 6.19 -11.01
C PHE A 4 19.36 7.48 -10.21
N THR A 5 18.31 8.31 -10.31
CA THR A 5 18.12 9.44 -9.40
C THR A 5 17.47 8.94 -8.11
N ARG A 6 17.69 9.66 -7.00
CA ARG A 6 17.03 9.34 -5.72
C ARG A 6 15.51 9.37 -5.85
N ASP A 7 14.98 10.29 -6.64
CA ASP A 7 13.53 10.40 -6.86
C ASP A 7 13.00 9.21 -7.67
N TRP A 8 13.72 8.74 -8.70
CA TRP A 8 13.31 7.55 -9.45
C TRP A 8 13.28 6.30 -8.57
N TYR A 9 14.26 6.15 -7.66
CA TYR A 9 14.27 5.04 -6.71
C TYR A 9 13.07 5.10 -5.75
N LYS A 10 12.75 6.28 -5.22
CA LYS A 10 11.58 6.48 -4.35
C LYS A 10 10.26 6.21 -5.08
N GLU A 11 10.15 6.68 -6.32
CA GLU A 11 8.98 6.42 -7.16
C GLU A 11 8.76 4.92 -7.40
N MET A 12 9.84 4.16 -7.64
CA MET A 12 9.76 2.70 -7.72
C MET A 12 9.34 2.04 -6.41
N GLN A 13 9.86 2.50 -5.26
CA GLN A 13 9.46 1.98 -3.95
C GLN A 13 7.98 2.23 -3.65
N VAL A 14 7.48 3.42 -4.00
CA VAL A 14 6.07 3.78 -3.86
C VAL A 14 5.18 2.93 -4.78
N SER A 15 5.63 2.65 -6.01
CA SER A 15 4.89 1.80 -6.93
C SER A 15 4.80 0.35 -6.43
N GLY A 16 5.91 -0.18 -5.91
CA GLY A 16 5.95 -1.51 -5.29
C GLY A 16 5.18 -1.62 -3.98
N PHE A 17 4.73 -0.51 -3.40
CA PHE A 17 3.88 -0.51 -2.21
C PHE A 17 2.42 -0.83 -2.54
N LEU A 18 1.95 -0.53 -3.76
CA LEU A 18 0.56 -0.75 -4.18
C LEU A 18 0.35 -2.16 -4.76
N ILE A 19 0.74 -3.19 -4.00
CA ILE A 19 0.48 -4.59 -4.36
C ILE A 19 -0.82 -5.00 -3.70
N PHE A 20 -1.84 -5.25 -4.51
CA PHE A 20 -3.17 -5.64 -4.07
C PHE A 20 -3.38 -7.15 -4.26
N SER A 21 -4.10 -7.78 -3.33
CA SER A 21 -4.63 -9.13 -3.54
C SER A 21 -5.57 -9.15 -4.73
N GLU A 22 -5.43 -10.13 -5.61
CA GLU A 22 -6.25 -10.25 -6.81
C GLU A 22 -7.67 -10.73 -6.46
N THR A 23 -7.73 -11.62 -5.45
CA THR A 23 -8.96 -12.25 -4.96
C THR A 23 -9.23 -11.97 -3.48
N ILE A 24 -10.49 -12.07 -3.08
CA ILE A 24 -10.87 -11.90 -1.67
C ILE A 24 -10.36 -13.06 -0.83
N GLU A 25 -10.28 -14.25 -1.42
CA GLU A 25 -9.77 -15.46 -0.78
C GLU A 25 -8.30 -15.30 -0.38
N GLU A 26 -7.46 -14.77 -1.27
CA GLU A 26 -6.06 -14.43 -0.98
C GLU A 26 -5.94 -13.40 0.16
N TRP A 27 -6.75 -12.35 0.11
CA TRP A 27 -6.75 -11.32 1.14
C TRP A 27 -7.12 -11.89 2.51
N GLU A 28 -8.18 -12.68 2.58
CA GLU A 28 -8.59 -13.32 3.83
C GLU A 28 -7.58 -14.36 4.33
N GLU A 29 -6.89 -15.06 3.43
CA GLU A 29 -5.82 -15.99 3.79
C GLU A 29 -4.68 -15.25 4.50
N ILE A 30 -4.20 -14.14 3.93
CA ILE A 30 -3.15 -13.31 4.54
C ILE A 30 -3.58 -12.83 5.94
N LEU A 31 -4.83 -12.38 6.10
CA LEU A 31 -5.34 -11.95 7.41
C LEU A 31 -5.35 -13.10 8.43
N ARG A 32 -5.83 -14.28 8.03
CA ARG A 32 -5.86 -15.47 8.91
C ARG A 32 -4.46 -15.93 9.30
N GLU A 33 -3.52 -15.93 8.36
CA GLU A 33 -2.13 -16.32 8.62
C GLU A 33 -1.43 -15.33 9.55
N SER A 34 -1.66 -14.04 9.34
CA SER A 34 -1.11 -12.98 10.19
C SER A 34 -1.68 -13.05 11.62
N GLU A 35 -2.98 -13.28 11.75
CA GLU A 35 -3.63 -13.47 13.06
C GLU A 35 -3.06 -14.68 13.80
N LYS A 36 -2.85 -15.81 13.10
CA LYS A 36 -2.19 -17.01 13.68
C LYS A 36 -0.76 -16.70 14.14
N ALA A 37 -0.06 -15.79 13.47
CA ALA A 37 1.27 -15.33 13.85
C ALA A 37 1.24 -14.26 14.97
N GLY A 38 0.05 -13.87 15.45
CA GLY A 38 -0.12 -12.84 16.47
C GLY A 38 0.09 -11.41 15.95
N MET A 39 -0.04 -11.20 14.64
CA MET A 39 0.16 -9.91 13.98
C MET A 39 -1.16 -9.30 13.52
N ASP A 40 -1.36 -8.00 13.78
CA ASP A 40 -2.43 -7.23 13.15
C ASP A 40 -1.94 -6.68 11.80
N TYR A 41 -2.18 -7.45 10.75
CA TYR A 41 -1.73 -7.10 9.41
C TYR A 41 -2.30 -5.77 8.90
N LYS A 42 -3.58 -5.48 9.20
CA LYS A 42 -4.22 -4.24 8.77
C LYS A 42 -3.60 -3.04 9.47
N GLN A 43 -3.30 -3.18 10.77
CA GLN A 43 -2.62 -2.13 11.51
C GLN A 43 -1.20 -1.88 10.97
N SER A 44 -0.43 -2.94 10.70
CA SER A 44 0.89 -2.81 10.07
C SER A 44 0.83 -2.06 8.73
N LEU A 45 -0.15 -2.39 7.89
CA LEU A 45 -0.33 -1.69 6.60
C LEU A 45 -0.68 -0.20 6.78
N ARG A 46 -1.46 0.14 7.81
CA ARG A 46 -1.79 1.54 8.11
C ARG A 46 -0.59 2.34 8.60
N GLU A 47 0.27 1.70 9.39
CA GLU A 47 1.52 2.29 9.85
C GLU A 47 2.47 2.55 8.68
N ASP A 48 2.60 1.59 7.76
CA ASP A 48 3.40 1.76 6.55
C ASP A 48 2.90 2.91 5.65
N VAL A 49 1.57 3.08 5.52
CA VAL A 49 0.97 4.20 4.78
C VAL A 49 1.32 5.53 5.43
N GLU A 50 1.26 5.63 6.76
CA GLU A 50 1.55 6.88 7.47
C GLU A 50 3.04 7.21 7.39
N GLU A 51 3.93 6.22 7.52
CA GLU A 51 5.38 6.40 7.35
C GLU A 51 5.74 6.94 5.97
N LYS A 52 5.08 6.41 4.92
CA LYS A 52 5.38 6.76 3.51
C LYS A 52 4.51 7.88 2.96
N LYS A 53 3.63 8.47 3.77
CA LYS A 53 2.54 9.37 3.34
C LYS A 53 2.99 10.50 2.42
N GLU A 54 4.09 11.16 2.77
CA GLU A 54 4.64 12.26 1.96
C GLU A 54 5.07 11.79 0.56
N GLU A 55 5.71 10.63 0.48
CA GLU A 55 6.16 10.04 -0.78
C GLU A 55 4.98 9.53 -1.61
N LEU A 56 4.00 8.89 -0.96
CA LEU A 56 2.75 8.46 -1.59
C LEU A 56 2.02 9.66 -2.21
N LEU A 57 1.86 10.76 -1.47
CA LEU A 57 1.21 11.97 -1.99
C LEU A 57 2.01 12.67 -3.09
N LYS A 58 3.35 12.60 -3.06
CA LYS A 58 4.24 13.18 -4.07
C LYS A 58 4.21 12.42 -5.38
N PHE A 59 4.28 11.09 -5.33
CA PHE A 59 4.51 10.25 -6.51
C PHE A 59 3.25 9.59 -7.07
N LEU A 60 2.20 9.37 -6.26
CA LEU A 60 0.97 8.74 -6.74
C LEU A 60 -0.01 9.76 -7.35
N PRO A 61 -0.83 9.31 -8.33
CA PRO A 61 -1.91 10.11 -8.89
C PRO A 61 -2.84 10.70 -7.82
N LYS A 62 -3.30 11.93 -8.04
CA LYS A 62 -4.24 12.63 -7.14
C LYS A 62 -5.55 11.88 -6.90
N SER A 63 -5.96 11.02 -7.83
CA SER A 63 -7.14 10.14 -7.68
C SER A 63 -7.00 9.17 -6.50
N LEU A 64 -5.77 8.84 -6.09
CA LEU A 64 -5.48 7.96 -4.98
C LEU A 64 -5.34 8.68 -3.64
N HIS A 65 -5.17 10.01 -3.64
CA HIS A 65 -4.98 10.81 -2.43
C HIS A 65 -6.07 10.64 -1.38
N PRO A 66 -7.38 10.53 -1.72
CA PRO A 66 -8.41 10.26 -0.72
C PRO A 66 -8.16 8.97 0.08
N TYR A 67 -7.68 7.91 -0.57
CA TYR A 67 -7.39 6.63 0.10
C TYR A 67 -6.13 6.70 0.97
N ILE A 68 -5.17 7.56 0.61
CA ILE A 68 -3.97 7.83 1.42
C ILE A 68 -4.35 8.63 2.67
N TYR A 69 -5.14 9.70 2.53
CA TYR A 69 -5.58 10.51 3.68
C TYR A 69 -6.48 9.75 4.65
N ASN A 70 -7.34 8.87 4.13
CA ASN A 70 -8.21 8.03 4.95
C ASN A 70 -7.50 6.77 5.48
N ASN A 71 -6.25 6.54 5.08
CA ASN A 71 -5.46 5.36 5.45
C ASN A 71 -6.16 4.04 5.10
N THR A 72 -6.73 3.98 3.90
CA THR A 72 -7.46 2.81 3.38
C THR A 72 -6.83 2.21 2.12
N ILE A 73 -5.81 2.84 1.54
CA ILE A 73 -5.28 2.46 0.22
C ILE A 73 -4.85 0.99 0.15
N ASN A 74 -4.24 0.44 1.21
CA ASN A 74 -3.78 -0.95 1.30
C ASN A 74 -4.35 -1.74 2.47
N SER A 75 -4.96 -1.10 3.48
CA SER A 75 -5.38 -1.77 4.72
C SER A 75 -6.70 -2.55 4.61
N GLU A 76 -7.31 -2.54 3.44
CA GLU A 76 -8.58 -3.18 3.13
C GLU A 76 -8.47 -3.90 1.79
N TYR A 77 -9.38 -4.85 1.54
CA TYR A 77 -9.50 -5.46 0.23
C TYR A 77 -9.80 -4.36 -0.81
N PRO A 78 -9.03 -4.26 -1.91
CA PRO A 78 -9.17 -3.19 -2.89
C PRO A 78 -10.59 -3.14 -3.46
N SER A 79 -11.16 -1.95 -3.47
CA SER A 79 -12.36 -1.69 -4.26
C SER A 79 -12.06 -1.80 -5.76
N GLU A 80 -13.08 -2.01 -6.59
CA GLU A 80 -12.96 -2.01 -8.06
C GLU A 80 -12.35 -0.72 -8.65
N LYS A 81 -12.29 0.37 -7.88
CA LYS A 81 -11.64 1.62 -8.32
C LYS A 81 -10.11 1.63 -8.10
N LEU A 82 -9.61 0.71 -7.28
CA LEU A 82 -8.19 0.51 -6.99
C LEU A 82 -7.59 -0.65 -7.82
N LYS A 83 -8.45 -1.49 -8.40
CA LYS A 83 -8.11 -2.46 -9.45
C LYS A 83 -8.07 -1.79 -10.82
#